data_AF-A0A2H9UJU3-F1
#
_entry.id   AF-A0A2H9UJU3-F1
#
_cell.length_a   1.000
_cell.length_b   1.000
_cell.length_c   1.000
_cell.angle_alpha   90.00
_cell.angle_beta   90.00
_cell.angle_gamma   90.00
#
_symmetry.space_group_name_H-M   'P 1'
#
loop_
_entity.id
_entity.type
_entity.pdbx_description
1 polymer ?
#
loop_
_entity_poly.entity_id
_entity_poly.type
_entity_poly.pdbx_seq_one_letter_code
_entity_poly.pdbx_strand_id
1 'polypeptide(L)'
;MDHLLDSLDQIENLENQLRNYINCGVLHYQLLNDKHRWWMLCSALDVLGDTSLAFKDYLQTEFPKETGLKYIHCYGILQCFILQQDSLKHLYEVFKVQWEANSELKKIRKVRNASIGHTILNNEGGRSEKDKDEFNNFISRITINKSGFDLLRYSKKKEDTVYEEISIYELLKKQLDEAIVLLRRLNKEIIIMENEVKKKFENEKLVGLLPISYWFEKIHSIYDEQNKLFAYTALDNIQREYLALKQSLENRLLHGEYWFNEIEDYLGRVIN
;
A
#
# COMPACT_ATOMS: atom_id res chain seq x y z
N MET A 1 4.18 -5.38 27.13
CA MET A 1 5.18 -4.81 26.22
C MET A 1 5.41 -5.77 25.06
N ASP A 2 5.69 -7.04 25.35
CA ASP A 2 5.88 -8.12 24.36
C ASP A 2 4.77 -8.20 23.31
N HIS A 3 3.50 -8.20 23.71
CA HIS A 3 2.37 -8.18 22.76
C HIS A 3 2.39 -7.01 21.76
N LEU A 4 2.90 -5.83 22.14
CA LEU A 4 2.98 -4.68 21.22
C LEU A 4 4.10 -4.87 20.19
N LEU A 5 5.22 -5.46 20.62
CA LEU A 5 6.32 -5.82 19.72
C LEU A 5 5.87 -6.93 18.75
N ASP A 6 5.17 -7.95 19.24
CA ASP A 6 4.59 -9.01 18.41
C ASP A 6 3.61 -8.44 17.36
N SER A 7 2.82 -7.43 17.75
CA SER A 7 1.89 -6.75 16.84
C SER A 7 2.63 -5.95 15.76
N LEU A 8 3.75 -5.33 16.09
CA LEU A 8 4.60 -4.63 15.12
C LEU A 8 5.26 -5.61 14.14
N ASP A 9 5.81 -6.72 14.64
CA ASP A 9 6.38 -7.77 13.80
C ASP A 9 5.30 -8.40 12.89
N GLN A 10 4.04 -8.48 13.35
CA GLN A 10 2.91 -8.89 12.51
C GLN A 10 2.59 -7.88 11.40
N ILE A 11 2.64 -6.58 11.68
CA ILE A 11 2.45 -5.54 10.66
C ILE A 11 3.56 -5.63 9.61
N GLU A 12 4.82 -5.75 10.03
CA GLU A 12 5.97 -5.90 9.14
C GLU A 12 5.81 -7.12 8.22
N ASN A 13 5.36 -8.27 8.77
CA ASN A 13 5.08 -9.45 7.96
C ASN A 13 3.96 -9.22 6.94
N LEU A 14 2.89 -8.51 7.31
CA LEU A 14 1.79 -8.19 6.39
C LEU A 14 2.19 -7.18 5.31
N GLU A 15 3.03 -6.21 5.66
CA GLU A 15 3.64 -5.26 4.73
C GLU A 15 4.53 -6.00 3.72
N ASN A 16 5.39 -6.90 4.19
CA ASN A 16 6.26 -7.72 3.32
C ASN A 16 5.44 -8.60 2.37
N GLN A 17 4.32 -9.16 2.82
CA GLN A 17 3.39 -9.87 1.94
C GLN A 17 2.83 -8.94 0.85
N LEU A 18 2.41 -7.73 1.22
CA LEU A 18 1.90 -6.74 0.28
C LEU A 18 2.96 -6.36 -0.76
N ARG A 19 4.20 -6.08 -0.33
CA ARG A 19 5.35 -5.83 -1.22
C ARG A 19 5.60 -7.00 -2.17
N ASN A 20 5.51 -8.24 -1.69
CA ASN A 20 5.67 -9.43 -2.54
C ASN A 20 4.55 -9.54 -3.59
N TYR A 21 3.30 -9.29 -3.23
CA TYR A 21 2.20 -9.30 -4.20
C TYR A 21 2.37 -8.20 -5.26
N ILE A 22 2.87 -7.02 -4.87
CA ILE A 22 3.08 -5.91 -5.79
C ILE A 22 4.27 -6.16 -6.72
N ASN A 23 5.37 -6.72 -6.23
CA ASN A 23 6.60 -6.87 -7.01
C ASN A 23 6.64 -8.15 -7.85
N CYS A 24 5.93 -9.19 -7.43
CA CYS A 24 5.93 -10.50 -8.09
C CYS A 24 4.57 -10.86 -8.71
N GLY A 25 3.54 -10.03 -8.51
CA GLY A 25 2.18 -10.28 -8.98
C GLY A 25 1.90 -9.72 -10.37
N VAL A 26 0.77 -10.16 -10.94
CA VAL A 26 0.28 -9.69 -12.24
C VAL A 26 -0.19 -8.22 -12.20
N LEU A 27 -0.44 -7.68 -11.02
CA LEU A 27 -0.80 -6.27 -10.82
C LEU A 27 0.42 -5.33 -10.93
N HIS A 28 1.65 -5.83 -10.86
CA HIS A 28 2.88 -5.03 -10.86
C HIS A 28 2.88 -3.98 -11.98
N TYR A 29 2.75 -4.44 -13.22
CA TYR A 29 2.82 -3.58 -14.40
C TYR A 29 1.63 -2.64 -14.52
N GLN A 30 0.44 -3.07 -14.08
CA GLN A 30 -0.75 -2.20 -14.05
C GLN A 30 -0.54 -1.01 -13.10
N LEU A 31 0.11 -1.25 -11.95
CA LEU A 31 0.45 -0.21 -10.99
C LEU A 31 1.58 0.67 -11.53
N LEU A 32 2.62 0.09 -12.14
CA LEU A 32 3.77 0.83 -12.69
C LEU A 32 3.38 1.81 -13.81
N ASN A 33 2.41 1.42 -14.65
CA ASN A 33 1.91 2.26 -15.74
C ASN A 33 1.16 3.51 -15.25
N ASP A 34 0.57 3.47 -14.06
CA ASP A 34 -0.01 4.63 -13.38
C ASP A 34 1.03 5.23 -12.43
N LYS A 35 1.95 6.05 -12.97
CA LYS A 35 3.07 6.64 -12.21
C LYS A 35 2.60 7.28 -10.89
N HIS A 36 1.50 8.02 -10.91
CA HIS A 36 1.00 8.66 -9.70
C HIS A 36 0.63 7.63 -8.63
N ARG A 37 -0.12 6.57 -8.99
CA ARG A 37 -0.43 5.49 -8.05
C ARG A 37 0.82 4.72 -7.61
N TRP A 38 1.77 4.48 -8.50
CA TRP A 38 3.03 3.82 -8.16
C TRP A 38 3.80 4.59 -7.09
N TRP A 39 4.01 5.90 -7.29
CA TRP A 39 4.72 6.73 -6.30
C TRP A 39 3.96 6.84 -4.97
N MET A 40 2.62 6.93 -5.02
CA MET A 40 1.79 6.91 -3.82
C MET A 40 1.93 5.57 -3.06
N LEU A 41 1.96 4.45 -3.78
CA LEU A 41 2.14 3.12 -3.20
C LEU A 41 3.48 2.98 -2.50
N CYS A 42 4.58 3.34 -3.17
CA CYS A 42 5.92 3.31 -2.58
C CYS A 42 5.98 4.19 -1.33
N SER A 43 5.51 5.44 -1.42
CA SER A 43 5.53 6.37 -0.29
C SER A 43 4.68 5.87 0.89
N ALA A 44 3.51 5.30 0.64
CA ALA A 44 2.65 4.79 1.69
C ALA A 44 3.27 3.56 2.39
N LEU A 45 3.86 2.65 1.62
CA LEU A 45 4.58 1.50 2.14
C LEU A 45 5.76 1.91 3.03
N ASP A 46 6.57 2.86 2.58
CA ASP A 46 7.74 3.30 3.33
C ASP A 46 7.33 4.01 4.63
N VAL A 47 6.31 4.87 4.59
CA VAL A 47 5.78 5.51 5.81
C VAL A 47 5.19 4.48 6.80
N LEU A 48 4.54 3.42 6.30
CA LEU A 48 4.05 2.32 7.15
C LEU A 48 5.21 1.59 7.86
N GLY A 49 6.29 1.30 7.15
CA GLY A 49 7.51 0.71 7.72
C GLY A 49 8.21 1.64 8.70
N ASP A 50 8.44 2.89 8.33
CA ASP A 50 9.12 3.91 9.15
C ASP A 50 8.39 4.14 10.48
N THR A 51 7.05 4.21 10.44
CA THR A 51 6.26 4.36 11.66
C THR A 51 6.30 3.12 12.54
N SER A 52 6.35 1.92 11.96
CA SER A 52 6.52 0.67 12.71
C SER A 52 7.88 0.60 13.40
N LEU A 53 8.95 1.03 12.73
CA LEU A 53 10.28 1.18 13.33
C LEU A 53 10.28 2.18 14.48
N ALA A 54 9.68 3.37 14.27
CA ALA A 54 9.57 4.40 15.30
C ALA A 54 8.80 3.92 16.54
N PHE A 55 7.73 3.13 16.35
CA PHE A 55 7.00 2.51 17.47
C PHE A 55 7.87 1.50 18.23
N LYS A 56 8.61 0.66 17.51
CA LYS A 56 9.50 -0.34 18.10
C LYS A 56 10.57 0.33 18.96
N ASP A 57 11.23 1.35 18.42
CA ASP A 57 12.24 2.12 19.14
C ASP A 57 11.64 2.83 20.36
N TYR A 58 10.48 3.49 20.23
CA TYR A 58 9.81 4.13 21.36
C TYR A 58 9.55 3.14 22.52
N LEU A 59 9.14 1.90 22.20
CA LEU A 59 8.90 0.86 23.20
C LEU A 59 10.19 0.42 23.89
N GLN A 60 11.29 0.32 23.15
CA GLN A 60 12.53 -0.29 23.61
C GLN A 60 13.54 0.70 24.21
N THR A 61 13.51 1.98 23.84
CA THR A 61 14.46 2.98 24.33
C THR A 61 14.03 3.60 25.66
N GLU A 62 14.98 4.11 26.44
CA GLU A 62 14.65 4.90 27.63
C GLU A 62 13.93 6.20 27.26
N PHE A 63 13.04 6.67 28.14
CA PHE A 63 12.35 7.94 27.96
C PHE A 63 13.21 9.09 28.50
N PRO A 64 13.32 10.23 27.81
CA PRO A 64 14.22 11.30 28.21
C PRO A 64 13.83 11.93 29.55
N LYS A 65 14.82 12.50 30.24
CA LYS A 65 14.63 13.20 31.51
C LYS A 65 14.32 14.68 31.29
N GLU A 66 14.93 15.27 30.28
CA GLU A 66 14.83 16.68 29.91
C GLU A 66 13.42 16.99 29.40
N THR A 67 12.76 17.98 30.00
CA THR A 67 11.36 18.34 29.69
C THR A 67 11.13 18.61 28.20
N GLY A 68 12.04 19.32 27.53
CA GLY A 68 11.90 19.60 26.09
C GLY A 68 11.90 18.32 25.24
N LEU A 69 12.78 17.37 25.56
CA LEU A 69 12.85 16.09 24.88
C LEU A 69 11.61 15.22 25.17
N LYS A 70 11.04 15.29 26.37
CA LYS A 70 9.77 14.62 26.68
C LYS A 70 8.65 15.06 25.74
N TYR A 71 8.52 16.36 25.48
CA TYR A 71 7.55 16.87 24.51
C TYR A 71 7.83 16.36 23.09
N ILE A 72 9.08 16.35 22.65
CA ILE A 72 9.46 15.80 21.34
C ILE A 72 9.03 14.34 21.22
N HIS A 73 9.28 13.52 22.24
CA HIS A 73 8.85 12.12 22.23
C HIS A 73 7.32 11.98 22.21
N CYS A 74 6.59 12.75 23.03
CA CYS A 74 5.12 12.72 23.04
C CYS A 74 4.51 13.18 21.71
N TYR A 75 5.01 14.26 21.12
CA TYR A 75 4.50 14.74 19.84
C TYR A 75 4.92 13.81 18.69
N GLY A 76 6.13 13.26 18.74
CA GLY A 76 6.63 12.29 17.78
C GLY A 76 5.75 11.04 17.74
N ILE A 77 5.48 10.42 18.89
CA ILE A 77 4.65 9.20 18.93
C ILE A 77 3.21 9.46 18.47
N LEU A 78 2.62 10.58 18.88
CA LEU A 78 1.28 10.98 18.45
C LEU A 78 1.21 11.24 16.95
N GLN A 79 2.26 11.85 16.37
CA GLN A 79 2.34 12.09 14.94
C GLN A 79 2.56 10.79 14.16
N CYS A 80 3.33 9.84 14.68
CA CYS A 80 3.50 8.52 14.06
C CYS A 80 2.17 7.78 13.91
N PHE A 81 1.25 7.87 14.88
CA PHE A 81 -0.11 7.31 14.73
C PHE A 81 -0.82 7.86 13.50
N ILE A 82 -0.72 9.16 13.25
CA ILE A 82 -1.40 9.80 12.13
C ILE A 82 -0.76 9.40 10.80
N LEU A 83 0.57 9.42 10.74
CA LEU A 83 1.31 9.01 9.55
C LEU A 83 0.99 7.56 9.17
N GLN A 84 0.92 6.63 10.14
CA GLN A 84 0.56 5.24 9.87
C GLN A 84 -0.90 5.11 9.39
N GLN A 85 -1.83 5.90 9.94
CA GLN A 85 -3.21 5.87 9.45
C GLN A 85 -3.36 6.46 8.04
N ASP A 86 -2.63 7.54 7.73
CA ASP A 86 -2.64 8.16 6.41
C ASP A 86 -2.00 7.24 5.37
N SER A 87 -0.92 6.53 5.72
CA SER A 87 -0.32 5.54 4.82
C SER A 87 -1.28 4.39 4.52
N LEU A 88 -1.94 3.82 5.52
CA LEU A 88 -2.98 2.80 5.31
C LEU A 88 -4.11 3.31 4.41
N LYS A 89 -4.57 4.55 4.60
CA LYS A 89 -5.59 5.17 3.72
C LYS A 89 -5.10 5.25 2.28
N HIS A 90 -3.88 5.73 2.04
CA HIS A 90 -3.33 5.81 0.69
C HIS A 90 -3.16 4.43 0.04
N LEU A 91 -2.79 3.39 0.80
CA LEU A 91 -2.77 2.02 0.27
C LEU A 91 -4.15 1.60 -0.23
N TYR A 92 -5.21 1.85 0.54
CA TYR A 92 -6.58 1.57 0.10
C TYR A 92 -6.96 2.35 -1.17
N GLU A 93 -6.57 3.63 -1.26
CA GLU A 93 -6.81 4.47 -2.44
C GLU A 93 -6.09 3.96 -3.69
N VAL A 94 -4.84 3.50 -3.56
CA VAL A 94 -4.05 2.92 -4.66
C VAL A 94 -4.81 1.73 -5.27
N PHE A 95 -5.28 0.82 -4.42
CA PHE A 95 -6.01 -0.38 -4.84
C PHE A 95 -7.50 -0.13 -5.09
N LYS A 96 -7.98 1.12 -4.99
CA LYS A 96 -9.40 1.51 -5.15
C LYS A 96 -10.33 0.72 -4.22
N VAL A 97 -9.84 0.31 -3.06
CA VAL A 97 -10.64 -0.33 -2.01
C VAL A 97 -11.24 0.76 -1.14
N GLN A 98 -12.51 0.62 -0.79
CA GLN A 98 -13.21 1.60 0.05
C GLN A 98 -12.53 1.71 1.43
N TRP A 99 -11.98 2.88 1.73
CA TRP A 99 -11.42 3.23 3.03
C TRP A 99 -12.51 3.66 4.00
N GLU A 100 -12.52 3.06 5.18
CA GLU A 100 -13.39 3.48 6.28
C GLU A 100 -12.60 3.52 7.57
N ALA A 101 -12.32 4.73 8.05
CA ALA A 101 -11.73 4.90 9.38
C ALA A 101 -12.75 4.48 10.45
N ASN A 102 -12.42 3.45 11.22
CA ASN A 102 -13.20 2.99 12.37
C ASN A 102 -13.21 4.04 13.49
N SER A 103 -14.01 3.78 14.53
CA SER A 103 -14.13 4.70 15.68
C SER A 103 -12.85 4.86 16.48
N GLU A 104 -12.01 3.82 16.60
CA GLU A 104 -10.78 3.87 17.40
C GLU A 104 -9.69 4.73 16.74
N LEU A 105 -9.46 4.58 15.44
CA LEU A 105 -8.53 5.42 14.68
C LEU A 105 -8.95 6.90 14.72
N LYS A 106 -10.26 7.16 14.62
CA LYS A 106 -10.83 8.51 14.78
C LYS A 106 -10.57 9.07 16.18
N LYS A 107 -10.70 8.26 17.24
CA LYS A 107 -10.38 8.68 18.62
C LYS A 107 -8.90 9.03 18.76
N ILE A 108 -7.99 8.22 18.22
CA ILE A 108 -6.55 8.49 18.25
C ILE A 108 -6.24 9.83 17.57
N ARG A 109 -6.85 10.12 16.41
CA ARG A 109 -6.74 11.43 15.75
C ARG A 109 -7.23 12.58 16.60
N LYS A 110 -8.36 12.42 17.29
CA LYS A 110 -8.87 13.42 18.24
C LYS A 110 -7.89 13.69 19.36
N VAL A 111 -7.34 12.65 19.98
CA VAL A 111 -6.33 12.79 21.04
C VAL A 111 -5.11 13.55 20.53
N ARG A 112 -4.57 13.19 19.36
CA ARG A 112 -3.44 13.91 18.75
C ARG A 112 -3.78 15.38 18.50
N ASN A 113 -4.94 15.67 17.91
CA ASN A 113 -5.37 17.05 17.64
C ASN A 113 -5.56 17.87 18.92
N ALA A 114 -6.11 17.25 19.97
CA ALA A 114 -6.27 17.88 21.27
C ALA A 114 -4.94 18.11 22.00
N SER A 115 -3.96 17.22 21.79
CA SER A 115 -2.65 17.29 22.44
C SER A 115 -1.70 18.33 21.82
N ILE A 116 -1.84 18.62 20.52
CA ILE A 116 -0.96 19.54 19.78
C ILE A 116 -1.65 20.89 19.47
N GLY A 117 -2.98 20.90 19.36
CA GLY A 117 -3.75 22.09 19.01
C GLY A 117 -4.02 23.01 20.20
N HIS A 118 -3.41 24.19 20.20
CA HIS A 118 -3.72 25.29 21.13
C HIS A 118 -4.88 26.21 20.67
N THR A 119 -5.65 25.86 19.63
CA THR A 119 -6.62 26.79 19.01
C THR A 119 -7.95 26.13 18.66
N ILE A 120 -9.05 26.67 19.22
CA ILE A 120 -10.39 27.01 18.66
C ILE A 120 -11.18 25.98 17.81
N LEU A 121 -10.56 24.92 17.28
CA LEU A 121 -11.17 23.94 16.35
C LEU A 121 -11.35 22.54 16.95
N ASN A 122 -11.07 22.33 18.24
CA ASN A 122 -11.51 21.12 18.95
C ASN A 122 -12.98 21.25 19.33
N ASN A 123 -13.81 21.35 18.30
CA ASN A 123 -15.25 21.44 18.43
C ASN A 123 -15.82 20.03 18.55
N GLU A 124 -16.43 19.72 19.69
CA GLU A 124 -17.05 18.42 19.94
C GLU A 124 -18.55 18.53 20.21
N GLY A 125 -19.29 17.52 19.73
CA GLY A 125 -20.75 17.45 19.89
C GLY A 125 -21.53 18.38 18.95
N GLY A 126 -22.84 18.17 18.88
CA GLY A 126 -23.74 19.02 18.11
C GLY A 126 -23.85 18.71 16.61
N ARG A 127 -25.03 18.99 16.03
CA ARG A 127 -25.26 18.86 14.57
C ARG A 127 -25.03 20.18 13.83
N SER A 128 -25.08 21.31 14.53
CA SER A 128 -24.86 22.65 14.00
C SER A 128 -23.66 23.34 14.66
N GLU A 129 -23.12 24.38 14.03
CA GLU A 129 -22.00 25.16 14.57
C GLU A 129 -22.30 25.74 15.97
N LYS A 130 -23.59 26.00 16.27
CA LYS A 130 -24.05 26.55 17.55
C LYS A 130 -24.10 25.50 18.67
N ASP A 131 -24.13 24.22 18.32
CA ASP A 131 -24.25 23.13 19.28
C ASP A 131 -22.89 22.55 19.72
N LYS A 132 -21.84 22.86 18.96
CA LYS A 132 -20.46 22.45 19.22
C LYS A 132 -19.93 23.12 20.48
N ASP A 133 -19.21 22.34 21.28
CA ASP A 133 -18.45 22.83 22.42
C ASP A 133 -16.99 23.05 22.02
N GLU A 134 -16.46 24.25 22.26
CA GLU A 134 -15.09 24.65 21.96
C GLU A 134 -14.18 24.32 23.16
N PHE A 135 -13.08 23.60 22.90
CA PHE A 135 -12.10 23.26 23.93
C PHE A 135 -10.75 23.97 23.74
N ASN A 136 -10.24 24.55 24.83
CA ASN A 136 -8.83 24.91 24.96
C ASN A 136 -8.08 23.77 25.65
N ASN A 137 -6.96 23.34 25.08
CA ASN A 137 -6.27 22.13 25.54
C ASN A 137 -4.79 22.40 25.84
N PHE A 138 -4.27 21.73 26.85
CA PHE A 138 -2.85 21.75 27.17
C PHE A 138 -2.42 20.47 27.87
N ILE A 139 -1.23 19.98 27.53
CA ILE A 139 -0.62 18.84 28.21
C ILE A 139 -0.09 19.31 29.57
N SER A 140 -0.46 18.59 30.64
CA SER A 140 0.12 18.78 31.96
C SER A 140 1.58 18.37 31.95
N ARG A 141 2.49 19.34 31.99
CA ARG A 141 3.94 19.10 31.91
C ARG A 141 4.44 18.13 32.98
N ILE A 142 3.91 18.23 34.20
CA ILE A 142 4.36 17.46 35.35
C ILE A 142 4.00 15.97 35.24
N THR A 143 3.01 15.62 34.42
CA THR A 143 2.55 14.24 34.26
C THR A 143 3.23 13.53 33.11
N ILE A 144 3.99 14.24 32.26
CA ILE A 144 4.60 13.63 31.07
C ILE A 144 5.63 12.58 31.46
N ASN A 145 5.36 11.35 31.02
CA ASN A 145 6.21 10.19 31.17
C ASN A 145 6.06 9.25 29.96
N LYS A 146 6.78 8.11 29.97
CA LYS A 146 6.78 7.17 28.86
C LYS A 146 5.40 6.56 28.56
N SER A 147 4.59 6.30 29.59
CA SER A 147 3.28 5.67 29.43
C SER A 147 2.20 6.66 29.00
N GLY A 148 2.37 7.96 29.24
CA GLY A 148 1.30 8.90 29.01
C GLY A 148 1.51 10.29 29.58
N PHE A 149 0.41 11.05 29.56
CA PHE A 149 0.29 12.38 30.14
C PHE A 149 -1.19 12.72 30.37
N ASP A 150 -1.45 13.71 31.21
CA ASP A 150 -2.78 14.26 31.38
C ASP A 150 -2.99 15.42 30.41
N LEU A 151 -4.13 15.41 29.75
CA LEU A 151 -4.63 16.48 28.92
C LEU A 151 -5.66 17.29 29.71
N LEU A 152 -5.35 18.55 29.97
CA LEU A 152 -6.30 19.48 30.58
C LEU A 152 -7.07 20.17 29.47
N ARG A 153 -8.39 20.14 29.60
CA ARG A 153 -9.33 20.64 28.59
C ARG A 153 -10.32 21.57 29.26
N TYR A 154 -10.39 22.82 28.81
CA TYR A 154 -11.40 23.76 29.28
C TYR A 154 -12.54 23.83 28.27
N SER A 155 -13.76 23.49 28.70
CA SER A 155 -14.99 23.63 27.91
C SER A 155 -15.48 25.07 27.99
N LYS A 156 -15.60 25.72 26.84
CA LYS A 156 -16.21 27.05 26.77
C LYS A 156 -17.72 27.02 27.06
N LYS A 157 -18.42 25.95 26.68
CA LYS A 157 -19.88 25.85 26.83
C LYS A 157 -20.30 25.52 28.25
N LYS A 158 -19.55 24.65 28.93
CA LYS A 158 -19.84 24.22 30.31
C LYS A 158 -19.11 25.05 31.37
N GLU A 159 -18.14 25.85 30.93
CA GLU A 159 -17.27 26.66 31.80
C GLU A 159 -16.51 25.82 32.84
N ASP A 160 -16.18 24.57 32.48
CA ASP A 160 -15.50 23.61 33.34
C ASP A 160 -14.17 23.13 32.76
N THR A 161 -13.31 22.63 33.66
CA THR A 161 -12.04 21.99 33.29
C THR A 161 -12.19 20.49 33.46
N VAL A 162 -11.88 19.75 32.40
CA VAL A 162 -11.84 18.30 32.37
C VAL A 162 -10.38 17.85 32.30
N TYR A 163 -10.07 16.82 33.09
CA TYR A 163 -8.79 16.12 33.05
C TYR A 163 -9.00 14.80 32.33
N GLU A 164 -8.24 14.59 31.25
CA GLU A 164 -8.28 13.37 30.46
C GLU A 164 -6.90 12.72 30.50
N GLU A 165 -6.81 11.55 31.13
CA GLU A 165 -5.57 10.76 31.15
C GLU A 165 -5.37 10.10 29.79
N ILE A 166 -4.22 10.36 29.16
CA ILE A 166 -3.86 9.81 27.86
C ILE A 166 -2.79 8.73 28.04
N SER A 167 -3.17 7.47 27.79
CA SER A 167 -2.25 6.33 27.76
C SER A 167 -1.72 6.05 26.35
N ILE A 168 -0.43 6.29 26.14
CA ILE A 168 0.25 6.01 24.86
C ILE A 168 0.21 4.51 24.55
N TYR A 169 0.38 3.64 25.54
CA TYR A 169 0.36 2.20 25.33
C TYR A 169 -1.02 1.68 24.92
N GLU A 170 -2.10 2.23 25.48
CA GLU A 170 -3.46 1.87 25.06
C GLU A 170 -3.78 2.36 23.65
N LEU A 171 -3.40 3.60 23.32
CA LEU A 171 -3.56 4.14 21.97
C LEU A 171 -2.75 3.33 20.96
N LEU A 172 -1.51 2.99 21.27
CA LEU A 172 -0.67 2.17 20.42
C LEU A 172 -1.27 0.78 20.24
N LYS A 173 -1.73 0.11 21.30
CA LYS A 173 -2.40 -1.18 21.19
C LYS A 173 -3.57 -1.13 20.19
N LYS A 174 -4.46 -0.14 20.36
CA LYS A 174 -5.63 0.04 19.49
C LYS A 174 -5.22 0.38 18.05
N GLN A 175 -4.21 1.22 17.87
CA GLN A 175 -3.67 1.56 16.56
C GLN A 175 -3.19 0.29 15.84
N LEU A 176 -2.35 -0.52 16.49
CA LEU A 176 -1.76 -1.71 15.89
C LEU A 176 -2.81 -2.79 15.61
N ASP A 177 -3.72 -3.04 16.55
CA ASP A 177 -4.82 -3.99 16.38
C ASP A 177 -5.63 -3.65 15.11
N GLU A 178 -5.98 -2.37 14.92
CA GLU A 178 -6.74 -1.92 13.75
C GLU A 178 -5.91 -1.91 12.46
N ALA A 179 -4.63 -1.53 12.53
CA ALA A 179 -3.72 -1.59 11.39
C ALA A 179 -3.57 -3.02 10.85
N ILE A 180 -3.45 -4.01 11.74
CA ILE A 180 -3.39 -5.43 11.39
C ILE A 180 -4.68 -5.87 10.67
N VAL A 181 -5.85 -5.49 11.20
CA VAL A 181 -7.14 -5.81 10.57
C VAL A 181 -7.22 -5.22 9.17
N LEU A 182 -6.85 -3.95 9.01
CA LEU A 182 -6.88 -3.24 7.73
C LEU A 182 -5.89 -3.84 6.72
N LEU A 183 -4.67 -4.18 7.13
CA LEU A 183 -3.68 -4.80 6.25
C LEU A 183 -4.09 -6.21 5.83
N ARG A 184 -4.62 -7.02 6.75
CA ARG A 184 -5.16 -8.35 6.40
C ARG A 184 -6.29 -8.27 5.40
N ARG A 185 -7.20 -7.31 5.56
CA ARG A 185 -8.27 -7.07 4.59
C ARG A 185 -7.68 -6.69 3.24
N LEU A 186 -6.75 -5.72 3.21
CA LEU A 186 -6.14 -5.27 1.96
C LEU A 186 -5.41 -6.39 1.23
N ASN A 187 -4.61 -7.20 1.94
CA ASN A 187 -3.93 -8.36 1.35
C ASN A 187 -4.92 -9.34 0.71
N LYS A 188 -6.09 -9.58 1.34
CA LYS A 188 -7.15 -10.42 0.75
C LYS A 188 -7.71 -9.81 -0.54
N GLU A 189 -8.01 -8.52 -0.55
CA GLU A 189 -8.52 -7.82 -1.74
C GLU A 189 -7.51 -7.89 -2.90
N ILE A 190 -6.22 -7.69 -2.62
CA ILE A 190 -5.16 -7.80 -3.64
C ILE A 190 -5.11 -9.21 -4.24
N ILE A 191 -5.21 -10.26 -3.42
CA ILE A 191 -5.25 -11.65 -3.90
C ILE A 191 -6.48 -11.89 -4.79
N ILE A 192 -7.63 -11.32 -4.46
CA ILE A 192 -8.84 -11.42 -5.28
C ILE A 192 -8.59 -10.76 -6.64
N MET A 193 -8.07 -9.52 -6.64
CA MET A 193 -7.74 -8.78 -7.87
C MET A 193 -6.72 -9.54 -8.75
N GLU A 194 -5.67 -10.08 -8.15
CA GLU A 194 -4.68 -10.94 -8.82
C GLU A 194 -5.34 -12.14 -9.53
N ASN A 195 -6.23 -12.83 -8.82
CA ASN A 195 -6.91 -14.01 -9.36
C ASN A 195 -7.90 -13.66 -10.47
N GLU A 196 -8.59 -12.52 -10.36
CA GLU A 196 -9.47 -12.03 -11.42
C GLU A 196 -8.70 -11.72 -12.71
N VAL A 197 -7.52 -11.11 -12.60
CA VAL A 197 -6.65 -10.88 -13.76
C VAL A 197 -6.15 -12.21 -14.34
N LYS A 198 -5.69 -13.15 -13.50
CA LYS A 198 -5.22 -14.47 -13.97
C LYS A 198 -6.31 -15.25 -14.69
N LYS A 199 -7.55 -15.23 -14.19
CA LYS A 199 -8.71 -15.90 -14.82
C LYS A 199 -8.99 -15.40 -16.24
N LYS A 200 -8.75 -14.12 -16.56
CA LYS A 200 -8.94 -13.59 -17.92
C LYS A 200 -8.09 -14.32 -18.96
N PHE A 201 -6.96 -14.88 -18.55
CA PHE A 201 -5.99 -15.54 -19.43
C PHE A 201 -5.95 -17.07 -19.26
N GLU A 202 -6.79 -17.65 -18.40
CA GLU A 202 -6.76 -19.07 -18.04
C GLU A 202 -6.97 -20.00 -19.25
N ASN A 203 -7.84 -19.61 -20.17
CA ASN A 203 -8.17 -20.39 -21.37
C ASN A 203 -7.22 -20.12 -22.54
N GLU A 204 -6.36 -19.12 -22.45
CA GLU A 204 -5.43 -18.76 -23.52
C GLU A 204 -4.06 -19.39 -23.26
N LYS A 205 -3.92 -20.67 -23.65
CA LYS A 205 -2.66 -21.39 -23.52
C LYS A 205 -1.65 -20.87 -24.54
N LEU A 206 -0.57 -20.24 -24.07
CA LEU A 206 0.56 -19.80 -24.90
C LEU A 206 1.13 -20.93 -25.77
N VAL A 207 1.21 -22.16 -25.24
CA VAL A 207 1.67 -23.34 -25.98
C VAL A 207 0.76 -23.66 -27.18
N GLY A 208 -0.55 -23.38 -27.08
CA GLY A 208 -1.48 -23.55 -28.18
C GLY A 208 -1.29 -22.54 -29.31
N LEU A 209 -0.63 -21.40 -29.04
CA LEU A 209 -0.30 -20.38 -30.03
C LEU A 209 0.99 -20.69 -30.81
N LEU A 210 1.67 -21.81 -30.52
CA LEU A 210 2.96 -22.15 -31.13
C LEU A 210 3.01 -23.60 -31.64
N PRO A 211 2.21 -23.99 -32.65
CA PRO A 211 2.36 -25.28 -33.34
C PRO A 211 3.58 -25.27 -34.28
N ILE A 212 4.68 -24.66 -33.83
CA ILE A 212 5.86 -24.31 -34.63
C ILE A 212 6.58 -25.56 -35.17
N SER A 213 6.51 -26.68 -34.46
CA SER A 213 7.17 -27.93 -34.86
C SER A 213 6.70 -28.45 -36.22
N TYR A 214 5.39 -28.43 -36.48
CA TYR A 214 4.82 -28.86 -37.76
C TYR A 214 5.30 -27.98 -38.92
N TRP A 215 5.32 -26.67 -38.70
CA TRP A 215 5.70 -25.72 -39.75
C TRP A 215 7.20 -25.79 -40.07
N PHE A 216 8.08 -26.01 -39.09
CA PHE A 216 9.50 -26.24 -39.35
C PHE A 216 9.76 -27.55 -40.11
N GLU A 217 8.99 -28.61 -39.84
CA GLU A 217 9.08 -29.86 -40.61
C GLU A 217 8.78 -29.64 -42.10
N LYS A 218 7.79 -28.78 -42.41
CA LYS A 218 7.45 -28.43 -43.80
C LYS A 218 8.51 -27.57 -44.48
N ILE A 219 9.15 -26.66 -43.75
CA ILE A 219 10.29 -25.87 -44.27
C ILE A 219 11.49 -26.79 -44.57
N HIS A 220 11.77 -27.79 -43.75
CA HIS A 220 12.86 -28.73 -43.99
C HIS A 220 12.67 -29.54 -45.30
N SER A 221 11.46 -29.63 -45.84
CA SER A 221 11.09 -30.50 -46.96
C SER A 221 11.24 -29.84 -48.36
N ILE A 222 11.92 -28.68 -48.49
CA ILE A 222 11.96 -27.77 -49.67
C ILE A 222 12.60 -28.33 -50.97
N TYR A 223 12.96 -29.60 -51.04
CA TYR A 223 13.84 -30.11 -52.09
C TYR A 223 13.24 -30.18 -53.52
N ASP A 224 11.99 -29.75 -53.75
CA ASP A 224 11.36 -29.62 -55.07
C ASP A 224 10.41 -28.40 -55.20
N GLU A 225 10.02 -28.06 -56.44
CA GLU A 225 9.15 -26.90 -56.72
C GLU A 225 7.77 -26.95 -56.05
N GLN A 226 7.21 -28.14 -55.87
CA GLN A 226 5.89 -28.32 -55.26
C GLN A 226 5.97 -28.05 -53.75
N ASN A 227 7.09 -28.45 -53.12
CA ASN A 227 7.39 -28.21 -51.72
C ASN A 227 7.85 -26.78 -51.43
N LYS A 228 8.36 -26.03 -52.42
CA LYS A 228 8.66 -24.59 -52.29
C LYS A 228 7.43 -23.74 -51.91
N LEU A 229 6.30 -23.96 -52.58
CA LEU A 229 5.05 -23.22 -52.29
C LEU A 229 4.52 -23.52 -50.87
N PHE A 230 4.62 -24.79 -50.47
CA PHE A 230 4.27 -25.22 -49.11
C PHE A 230 5.20 -24.61 -48.05
N ALA A 231 6.48 -24.43 -48.36
CA ALA A 231 7.41 -23.79 -47.45
C ALA A 231 7.15 -22.28 -47.26
N TYR A 232 6.79 -21.56 -48.33
CA TYR A 232 6.34 -20.17 -48.19
C TYR A 232 5.10 -20.08 -47.29
N THR A 233 4.12 -20.97 -47.51
CA THR A 233 2.94 -21.06 -46.65
C THR A 233 3.31 -21.37 -45.20
N ALA A 234 4.30 -22.24 -44.97
CA ALA A 234 4.78 -22.55 -43.61
C ALA A 234 5.46 -21.34 -42.95
N LEU A 235 6.25 -20.56 -43.68
CA LEU A 235 6.87 -19.32 -43.19
C LEU A 235 5.81 -18.27 -42.82
N ASP A 236 4.78 -18.07 -43.66
CA ASP A 236 3.68 -17.15 -43.39
C ASP A 236 2.90 -17.56 -42.12
N ASN A 237 2.67 -18.86 -41.94
CA ASN A 237 2.03 -19.37 -40.72
C ASN A 237 2.91 -19.12 -39.49
N ILE A 238 4.23 -19.39 -39.54
CA ILE A 238 5.14 -19.10 -38.43
C ILE A 238 5.10 -17.61 -38.07
N GLN A 239 5.17 -16.72 -39.06
CA GLN A 239 5.10 -15.28 -38.83
C GLN A 239 3.77 -14.88 -38.18
N ARG A 240 2.64 -15.42 -38.66
CA ARG A 240 1.32 -15.14 -38.08
C ARG A 240 1.20 -15.61 -36.64
N GLU A 241 1.60 -16.85 -36.34
CA GLU A 241 1.57 -17.41 -34.99
C GLU A 241 2.50 -16.62 -34.05
N TYR A 242 3.67 -16.20 -34.53
CA TYR A 242 4.58 -15.33 -33.79
C TYR A 242 3.95 -13.96 -33.45
N LEU A 243 3.28 -13.32 -34.41
CA LEU A 243 2.57 -12.06 -34.17
C LEU A 243 1.40 -12.23 -33.19
N ALA A 244 0.67 -13.35 -33.27
CA ALA A 244 -0.39 -13.70 -32.33
C ALA A 244 0.18 -13.90 -30.91
N LEU A 245 1.31 -14.60 -30.78
CA LEU A 245 2.03 -14.73 -29.51
C LEU A 245 2.47 -13.36 -28.98
N LYS A 246 3.08 -12.52 -29.82
CA LYS A 246 3.52 -11.16 -29.46
C LYS A 246 2.34 -10.38 -28.89
N GLN A 247 1.23 -10.29 -29.62
CA GLN A 247 0.03 -9.58 -29.18
C GLN A 247 -0.55 -10.17 -27.88
N SER A 248 -0.58 -11.50 -27.76
CA SER A 248 -1.06 -12.21 -26.58
C SER A 248 -0.20 -11.92 -25.35
N LEU A 249 1.13 -11.81 -25.52
CA LEU A 249 2.06 -11.41 -24.46
C LEU A 249 1.94 -9.92 -24.15
N GLU A 250 1.80 -9.04 -25.14
CA GLU A 250 1.56 -7.60 -24.93
C GLU A 250 0.26 -7.35 -24.14
N ASN A 251 -0.79 -8.12 -24.42
CA ASN A 251 -2.04 -8.03 -23.68
C ASN A 251 -1.90 -8.49 -22.21
N ARG A 252 -0.96 -9.40 -21.91
CA ARG A 252 -0.69 -9.91 -20.56
C ARG A 252 0.30 -9.04 -19.77
N LEU A 253 1.35 -8.56 -20.44
CA LEU A 253 2.45 -7.79 -19.87
C LEU A 253 2.23 -6.27 -19.99
N LEU A 254 1.16 -5.84 -20.67
CA LEU A 254 0.85 -4.48 -21.08
C LEU A 254 1.83 -3.95 -22.16
N HIS A 255 1.31 -3.15 -23.09
CA HIS A 255 2.10 -2.51 -24.15
C HIS A 255 3.26 -1.67 -23.58
N GLY A 256 4.44 -1.76 -24.21
CA GLY A 256 5.55 -0.81 -24.01
C GLY A 256 6.75 -1.28 -23.19
N GLU A 257 6.86 -2.57 -22.89
CA GLU A 257 8.05 -3.14 -22.24
C GLU A 257 9.27 -3.21 -23.18
N TYR A 258 10.47 -2.98 -22.60
CA TYR A 258 11.78 -3.05 -23.26
C TYR A 258 12.02 -4.39 -23.99
N TRP A 259 11.40 -5.47 -23.53
CA TRP A 259 11.48 -6.81 -24.14
C TRP A 259 10.87 -6.85 -25.55
N PHE A 260 9.83 -6.06 -25.84
CA PHE A 260 9.27 -5.96 -27.19
C PHE A 260 10.12 -5.08 -28.11
N ASN A 261 10.79 -4.07 -27.56
CA ASN A 261 11.71 -3.22 -28.33
C ASN A 261 12.94 -4.01 -28.79
N GLU A 262 13.47 -4.93 -27.97
CA GLU A 262 14.58 -5.82 -28.43
C GLU A 262 14.15 -6.77 -29.54
N ILE A 263 12.91 -7.27 -29.48
CA ILE A 263 12.32 -8.08 -30.55
C ILE A 263 12.16 -7.27 -31.85
N GLU A 264 11.67 -6.03 -31.77
CA GLU A 264 11.53 -5.15 -32.92
C GLU A 264 12.88 -4.72 -33.49
N ASP A 265 13.85 -4.41 -32.64
CA ASP A 265 15.24 -4.15 -33.03
C ASP A 265 15.87 -5.38 -33.70
N TYR A 266 15.60 -6.58 -33.21
CA TYR A 266 16.08 -7.82 -33.81
C TYR A 266 15.46 -8.05 -35.19
N LEU A 267 14.16 -7.83 -35.35
CA LEU A 267 13.47 -7.96 -36.64
C LEU A 267 13.90 -6.86 -37.64
N GLY A 268 14.11 -5.62 -37.18
CA GLY A 268 14.60 -4.52 -38.01
C GLY A 268 16.05 -4.68 -38.50
N ARG A 269 16.87 -5.46 -37.77
CA ARG A 269 18.24 -5.84 -38.17
C ARG A 269 18.31 -6.99 -39.16
N VAL A 270 17.24 -7.79 -39.30
CA VAL A 270 17.18 -8.95 -40.23
C VAL A 270 16.62 -8.55 -41.61
N ILE A 271 15.99 -7.37 -41.73
CA ILE A 271 15.36 -6.87 -42.97
C ILE A 271 16.26 -5.84 -43.72
N ASN A 272 17.45 -5.53 -43.20
CA ASN A 272 18.49 -4.75 -43.89
C ASN A 272 19.74 -5.59 -44.12
#